data_AF-A0A450XPD8-F1
#
_entry.id   AF-A0A450XPD8-F1
#
_cell.length_a   1.000
_cell.length_b   1.000
_cell.length_c   1.000
_cell.angle_alpha   90.00
_cell.angle_beta   90.00
_cell.angle_gamma   90.00
#
_symmetry.space_group_name_H-M   'P 1'
#
loop_
_entity.id
_entity.type
_entity.pdbx_description
1 polymer ?
#
loop_
_entity_poly.entity_id
_entity_poly.type
_entity_poly.pdbx_seq_one_letter_code
_entity_poly.pdbx_strand_id
1 'polypeptide(L)' 'MVDGATGEIRSAQIFVAVLGASNYTYAEATWSQGLPDWISSHVRTFEFFGGVTQLLVP' A
#
# COMPACT_ATOMS: atom_id res chain seq x y z
N MET A 1 -5.68 -3.63 -13.27
CA MET A 1 -7.01 -3.71 -12.62
C MET A 1 -8.06 -3.43 -13.69
N VAL A 2 -9.20 -4.12 -13.64
CA VAL A 2 -10.29 -3.91 -14.60
C VAL A 2 -11.39 -3.13 -13.87
N ASP A 3 -11.85 -2.03 -14.46
CA ASP A 3 -13.03 -1.32 -13.94
C ASP A 3 -14.27 -2.19 -14.15
N GLY A 4 -14.97 -2.52 -13.05
CA GLY A 4 -16.12 -3.43 -13.10
C GLY A 4 -17.36 -2.84 -13.77
N ALA A 5 -17.44 -1.52 -13.92
CA ALA A 5 -18.56 -0.84 -14.55
C ALA A 5 -18.32 -0.58 -16.04
N THR A 6 -17.08 -0.23 -16.42
CA THR A 6 -16.76 0.16 -17.80
C THR A 6 -15.98 -0.91 -18.58
N GLY A 7 -15.39 -1.88 -17.89
CA GLY A 7 -14.49 -2.88 -18.49
C GLY A 7 -13.12 -2.31 -18.85
N GLU A 8 -12.83 -1.05 -18.53
CA GLU A 8 -11.55 -0.42 -18.84
C GLU A 8 -10.41 -1.09 -18.05
N ILE A 9 -9.32 -1.42 -18.75
CA ILE A 9 -8.12 -1.98 -18.14
C ILE A 9 -7.19 -0.82 -17.78
N ARG A 10 -6.96 -0.63 -16.48
CA ARG A 10 -6.03 0.35 -15.95
C ARG A 10 -4.88 -0.29 -15.20
N SER A 11 -3.67 0.19 -15.43
CA SER A 11 -2.51 -0.22 -14.64
C SER A 11 -2.63 0.27 -13.20
N ALA A 12 -2.19 -0.56 -12.26
CA ALA A 12 -2.07 -0.22 -10.85
C ALA A 12 -0.63 -0.52 -10.41
N GLN A 13 -0.22 0.10 -9.32
CA GLN A 13 1.07 -0.12 -8.67
C GLN A 13 0.86 -1.02 -7.47
N ILE A 14 1.88 -1.78 -7.09
CA ILE A 14 1.86 -2.56 -5.86
C ILE A 14 2.67 -1.82 -4.80
N PHE A 15 2.01 -1.50 -3.70
CA PHE A 15 2.67 -1.01 -2.50
C PHE A 15 2.93 -2.21 -1.57
N VAL A 16 4.14 -2.30 -1.03
CA VAL A 16 4.53 -3.37 -0.10
C VAL A 16 5.23 -2.75 1.10
N ALA A 17 4.85 -3.19 2.30
CA ALA A 17 5.51 -2.83 3.56
C ALA A 17 5.79 -4.10 4.37
N VAL A 18 6.94 -4.15 5.04
CA VAL A 18 7.38 -5.34 5.77
C VAL A 18 7.97 -4.94 7.12
N LEU A 19 7.49 -5.56 8.20
CA LEU A 19 8.14 -5.43 9.51
C LEU A 19 9.44 -6.24 9.52
N GLY A 20 10.58 -5.54 9.51
CA GLY A 20 11.90 -6.16 9.31
C GLY A 20 12.30 -7.22 10.33
N ALA A 21 11.79 -7.16 11.56
CA ALA A 21 12.10 -8.15 12.60
C ALA A 21 11.40 -9.51 12.38
N SER A 22 10.26 -9.54 11.67
CA SER A 22 9.40 -10.73 11.55
C SER A 22 9.04 -11.10 10.12
N ASN A 23 9.41 -10.28 9.12
CA ASN A 23 8.92 -10.35 7.75
C ASN A 23 7.39 -10.26 7.64
N TYR A 24 6.71 -9.69 8.64
CA TYR A 24 5.27 -9.53 8.58
C TYR A 24 4.90 -8.51 7.51
N THR A 25 4.30 -9.00 6.43
CA THR A 25 4.16 -8.28 5.17
C THR A 25 2.74 -7.78 4.97
N TYR A 26 2.63 -6.52 4.57
CA TYR A 26 1.43 -5.90 4.02
C TYR A 26 1.65 -5.61 2.53
N ALA A 27 0.66 -5.87 1.70
CA ALA A 27 0.69 -5.51 0.29
C ALA A 27 -0.69 -5.04 -0.17
N GLU A 28 -0.71 -4.00 -0.99
CA GLU A 28 -1.93 -3.48 -1.60
C GLU A 28 -1.71 -3.01 -3.03
N ALA A 29 -2.80 -2.97 -3.80
CA ALA A 29 -2.81 -2.30 -5.10
C ALA A 29 -3.18 -0.82 -4.89
N THR A 30 -2.37 0.08 -5.42
CA THR A 30 -2.57 1.53 -5.39
C THR A 30 -2.55 2.12 -6.80
N TRP A 31 -3.14 3.29 -7.00
CA TRP A 31 -3.34 3.83 -8.34
C TRP A 31 -2.10 4.49 -8.93
N SER A 32 -1.36 5.22 -8.11
CA SER A 32 -0.15 5.92 -8.54
C SER A 32 0.97 5.82 -7.49
N GLN A 33 2.16 6.26 -7.88
CA GLN A 33 3.29 6.47 -6.97
C GLN A 33 3.33 7.92 -6.43
N GLY A 34 2.26 8.68 -6.65
CA GLY A 34 2.15 10.06 -6.17
C GLY A 34 2.08 10.12 -4.66
N LEU A 35 2.52 11.24 -4.09
CA LEU A 35 2.55 11.48 -2.65
C LEU A 35 1.20 11.21 -1.95
N PRO A 36 0.02 11.59 -2.49
CA PRO A 36 -1.25 11.32 -1.82
C PRO A 36 -1.55 9.82 -1.67
N ASP A 37 -1.30 9.05 -2.72
CA ASP A 37 -1.49 7.60 -2.72
C ASP A 37 -0.47 6.93 -1.79
N TRP A 38 0.79 7.38 -1.81
CA TRP A 38 1.86 6.88 -0.94
C TRP A 38 1.55 7.09 0.55
N ILE A 39 1.08 8.28 0.95
CA ILE A 39 0.66 8.56 2.32
C ILE A 39 -0.51 7.65 2.71
N SER A 40 -1.50 7.54 1.83
CA SER A 40 -2.69 6.73 2.08
C SER A 40 -2.37 5.25 2.25
N SER A 41 -1.42 4.72 1.47
CA SER A 41 -0.92 3.35 1.61
C SER A 41 -0.27 3.11 2.98
N HIS A 42 0.51 4.06 3.49
CA HIS A 42 1.10 3.96 4.83
C HIS A 42 0.04 3.99 5.94
N VAL A 43 -0.97 4.85 5.83
CA VAL A 43 -2.08 4.89 6.80
C VAL A 43 -2.74 3.52 6.91
N ARG A 44 -3.17 2.94 5.77
CA ARG A 44 -3.80 1.60 5.75
C ARG A 44 -2.87 0.50 6.24
N THR A 45 -1.58 0.61 5.94
CA THR A 45 -0.55 -0.33 6.45
C THR A 45 -0.48 -0.31 7.98
N PHE A 46 -0.42 0.86 8.59
CA PHE A 46 -0.34 0.99 10.05
C PHE A 46 -1.64 0.61 10.74
N GLU A 47 -2.79 0.90 10.13
CA GLU A 47 -4.09 0.37 10.57
C GLU A 47 -4.10 -1.16 10.55
N PHE A 48 -3.62 -1.79 9.47
CA PHE A 48 -3.51 -3.24 9.36
C PHE A 48 -2.57 -3.84 10.41
N PHE A 49 -1.42 -3.22 10.66
CA PHE A 49 -0.50 -3.65 11.72
C PHE A 49 -1.01 -3.35 13.14
N GLY A 50 -2.05 -2.53 13.29
CA GLY A 50 -2.59 -2.11 14.58
C GLY A 50 -1.67 -1.16 15.35
N GLY A 51 -0.77 -0.46 14.66
CA GLY A 51 0.23 0.42 15.27
C GLY A 51 1.23 0.99 14.27
N VAL A 52 2.17 1.80 14.77
CA VAL A 52 3.22 2.43 13.96
C VAL A 52 4.59 1.86 14.28
N THR A 53 5.46 1.83 13.27
CA THR A 53 6.86 1.42 13.42
C THR A 53 7.69 2.54 14.06
N GLN A 54 8.66 2.19 14.89
CA GLN A 54 9.60 3.17 15.46
C GLN A 54 10.48 3.86 14.39
N LEU A 55 10.78 3.16 13.30
CA LEU A 55 11.54 3.67 12.16
C LEU A 55 10.84 3.25 10.87
N LEU A 56 10.64 4.22 9.97
CA LEU A 56 10.12 4.00 8.63
C LEU A 56 11.21 4.33 7.61
N VAL A 57 11.45 3.43 6.66
CA VAL A 57 12.37 3.62 5.53
C VAL A 57 11.56 3.44 4.24
N PRO A 58 11.32 4.54 3.48
CA PRO A 58 10.58 4.52 2.22
C PRO A 58 11.30 3.87 1.04
#